data_AF-A0A0C3RLU3-F1
#
_entry.id   AF-A0A0C3RLU3-F1
#
_cell.length_a   1.000
_cell.length_b   1.000
_cell.length_c   1.000
_cell.angle_alpha   90.00
_cell.angle_beta   90.00
_cell.angle_gamma   90.00
#
_symmetry.space_group_name_H-M   'P 1'
#
loop_
_entity.id
_entity.type
_entity.pdbx_description
1 polymer ?
#
loop_
_entity_poly.entity_id
_entity_poly.type
_entity_poly.pdbx_seq_one_letter_code
_entity_poly.pdbx_strand_id
1 'polypeptide(L)'
;KAHRRAMQATCSDKYEYEIEAELLHEFRRQGAQAPAYTSIVAGGANACVLHYVQNDAQLKAGDLLLIDAACELHGYAADITRTFPVNGTFSAVQKDVYQLVLAAQLAAIAAVRPGSNWDAPHQAALRVLAEGFVDLNLCQGSPDAVIETESYKRFYMHRTGHWLG
;
A
#
# COMPACT_ATOMS: atom_id res chain seq x y z
N LYS A 1 12.70 -7.33 5.73
CA LYS A 1 13.88 -6.61 6.29
C LYS A 1 14.07 -5.26 5.61
N ALA A 2 14.09 -5.22 4.28
CA ALA A 2 14.19 -4.00 3.47
C ALA A 2 13.20 -2.90 3.86
N HIS A 3 11.90 -3.18 3.94
CA HIS A 3 10.88 -2.20 4.36
C HIS A 3 11.16 -1.54 5.71
N ARG A 4 11.66 -2.30 6.71
CA ARG A 4 12.01 -1.74 8.02
C ARG A 4 13.21 -0.79 7.93
N ARG A 5 14.19 -1.14 7.10
CA ARG A 5 15.36 -0.30 6.83
C ARG A 5 14.95 0.98 6.10
N ALA A 6 14.09 0.86 5.09
CA ALA A 6 13.53 2.02 4.38
C ALA A 6 12.82 2.97 5.35
N MET A 7 11.91 2.47 6.21
CA MET A 7 11.26 3.28 7.24
C MET A 7 12.24 3.99 8.18
N GLN A 8 13.35 3.34 8.56
CA GLN A 8 14.38 3.94 9.41
C GLN A 8 15.24 4.98 8.69
N ALA A 9 15.39 4.84 7.37
CA ALA A 9 16.20 5.71 6.54
C ALA A 9 15.42 6.91 5.98
N THR A 10 14.08 6.86 5.97
CA THR A 10 13.22 7.94 5.48
C THR A 10 13.38 9.22 6.29
N CYS A 11 13.57 10.34 5.57
CA CYS A 11 13.66 11.69 6.10
C CYS A 11 13.23 12.69 5.02
N SER A 12 12.81 13.90 5.41
CA SER A 12 12.28 14.94 4.51
C SER A 12 13.33 15.71 3.70
N ASP A 13 14.59 15.35 3.79
CA ASP A 13 15.70 15.90 2.99
C ASP A 13 16.15 14.94 1.88
N LYS A 14 15.61 13.72 1.86
CA LYS A 14 15.94 12.68 0.88
C LYS A 14 14.99 12.69 -0.32
N TYR A 15 15.45 12.05 -1.39
CA TYR A 15 14.65 11.70 -2.54
C TYR A 15 14.10 10.27 -2.44
N GLU A 16 13.03 10.00 -3.18
CA GLU A 16 12.43 8.66 -3.30
C GLU A 16 13.45 7.60 -3.72
N TYR A 17 14.30 7.86 -4.72
CA TYR A 17 15.34 6.92 -5.18
C TYR A 17 16.39 6.59 -4.09
N GLU A 18 16.63 7.48 -3.13
CA GLU A 18 17.55 7.20 -2.02
C GLU A 18 16.95 6.14 -1.10
N ILE A 19 15.63 6.14 -0.93
CA ILE A 19 14.92 5.11 -0.16
C ILE A 19 14.83 3.81 -0.96
N GLU A 20 14.67 3.89 -2.29
CA GLU A 20 14.80 2.72 -3.17
C GLU A 20 16.17 2.05 -3.02
N ALA A 21 17.25 2.83 -2.96
CA ALA A 21 18.60 2.30 -2.78
C ALA A 21 18.74 1.49 -1.49
N GLU A 22 18.09 1.89 -0.39
CA GLU A 22 18.08 1.14 0.88
C GLU A 22 17.36 -0.21 0.75
N LEU A 23 16.27 -0.26 -0.04
CA LEU A 23 15.54 -1.48 -0.33
C LEU A 23 16.41 -2.46 -1.13
N LEU A 24 16.96 -1.98 -2.25
CA LEU A 24 17.79 -2.78 -3.16
C LEU A 24 19.06 -3.29 -2.47
N HIS A 25 19.72 -2.43 -1.69
CA HIS A 25 20.87 -2.84 -0.87
C HIS A 25 20.49 -3.97 0.10
N GLU A 26 19.37 -3.84 0.81
CA GLU A 26 18.95 -4.88 1.76
C GLU A 26 18.54 -6.18 1.08
N PHE A 27 17.89 -6.12 -0.09
CA PHE A 27 17.61 -7.33 -0.89
C PHE A 27 18.90 -8.06 -1.24
N ARG A 28 19.88 -7.35 -1.81
CA ARG A 28 21.18 -7.91 -2.19
C ARG A 28 21.93 -8.48 -0.99
N ARG A 29 21.95 -7.76 0.13
CA ARG A 29 22.59 -8.22 1.38
C ARG A 29 22.00 -9.52 1.90
N GLN A 30 20.73 -9.81 1.63
CA GLN A 30 20.05 -11.04 2.02
C GLN A 30 20.10 -12.15 0.96
N GLY A 31 20.84 -11.94 -0.15
CA GLY A 31 21.07 -12.95 -1.19
C GLY A 31 20.15 -12.89 -2.41
N ALA A 32 19.14 -12.02 -2.39
CA ALA A 32 18.26 -11.83 -3.55
C ALA A 32 18.98 -11.08 -4.66
N GLN A 33 18.90 -11.59 -5.89
CA GLN A 33 19.65 -11.04 -7.03
C GLN A 33 18.91 -9.95 -7.81
N ALA A 34 17.69 -9.63 -7.44
CA ALA A 34 16.87 -8.61 -8.11
C ALA A 34 15.65 -8.30 -7.24
N PRO A 35 15.04 -7.11 -7.40
CA PRO A 35 13.66 -6.94 -7.01
C PRO A 35 12.75 -7.82 -7.90
N ALA A 36 11.59 -8.24 -7.38
CA ALA A 36 10.63 -9.04 -8.15
C ALA A 36 9.90 -8.21 -9.24
N TYR A 37 9.81 -6.90 -9.02
CA TYR A 37 9.22 -5.90 -9.91
C TYR A 37 9.90 -4.55 -9.66
N THR A 38 9.74 -3.58 -10.56
CA THR A 38 10.31 -2.23 -10.36
C THR A 38 9.74 -1.60 -9.09
N SER A 39 10.61 -1.17 -8.17
CA SER A 39 10.18 -0.61 -6.89
C SER A 39 9.36 0.66 -7.10
N ILE A 40 8.26 0.78 -6.37
CA ILE A 40 7.47 2.00 -6.26
C ILE A 40 7.84 2.65 -4.94
N VAL A 41 8.35 3.88 -4.99
CA VAL A 41 8.65 4.70 -3.82
C VAL A 41 8.01 6.07 -4.03
N ALA A 42 6.83 6.26 -3.47
CA ALA A 42 5.92 7.33 -3.87
C ALA A 42 5.56 8.24 -2.68
N GLY A 43 6.12 9.45 -2.66
CA GLY A 43 5.86 10.49 -1.67
C GLY A 43 4.66 11.38 -2.04
N GLY A 44 3.85 11.73 -1.05
CA GLY A 44 2.75 12.68 -1.21
C GLY A 44 1.75 12.26 -2.30
N ALA A 45 1.49 13.14 -3.26
CA ALA A 45 0.54 12.88 -4.35
C ALA A 45 0.99 11.76 -5.31
N ASN A 46 2.29 11.42 -5.36
CA ASN A 46 2.78 10.31 -6.17
C ASN A 46 2.18 8.98 -5.72
N ALA A 47 1.83 8.84 -4.42
CA ALA A 47 1.19 7.65 -3.88
C ALA A 47 -0.22 7.39 -4.47
N CYS A 48 -0.80 8.35 -5.21
CA CYS A 48 -2.06 8.19 -5.93
C CYS A 48 -1.88 7.60 -7.34
N VAL A 49 -0.64 7.33 -7.78
CA VAL A 49 -0.33 6.66 -9.05
C VAL A 49 0.10 5.22 -8.76
N LEU A 50 -0.76 4.25 -9.10
CA LEU A 50 -0.59 2.85 -8.66
C LEU A 50 0.76 2.23 -9.03
N HIS A 51 1.28 2.51 -10.23
CA HIS A 51 2.59 2.03 -10.68
C HIS A 51 3.56 3.20 -10.91
N TYR A 52 3.73 4.05 -9.88
CA TYR A 52 4.72 5.13 -9.88
C TYR A 52 6.14 4.56 -9.77
N VAL A 53 6.95 4.73 -10.82
CA VAL A 53 8.32 4.18 -10.87
C VAL A 53 9.37 5.24 -11.19
N GLN A 54 8.98 6.51 -11.26
CA GLN A 54 9.89 7.62 -11.51
C GLN A 54 10.86 7.81 -10.33
N ASN A 55 10.36 7.65 -9.11
CA ASN A 55 11.12 7.68 -7.84
C ASN A 55 12.11 8.86 -7.76
N ASP A 56 11.77 10.02 -8.30
CA ASP A 56 12.67 11.16 -8.47
C ASP A 56 12.24 12.42 -7.71
N ALA A 57 11.14 12.36 -6.95
CA ALA A 57 10.68 13.48 -6.15
C ALA A 57 11.42 13.55 -4.80
N GLN A 58 11.60 14.77 -4.31
CA GLN A 58 12.08 15.01 -2.95
C GLN A 58 10.94 14.73 -1.95
N LEU A 59 11.25 13.99 -0.89
CA LEU A 59 10.33 13.71 0.20
C LEU A 59 10.10 14.97 1.03
N LYS A 60 8.85 15.20 1.47
CA LYS A 60 8.49 16.41 2.21
C LYS A 60 7.95 16.07 3.59
N ALA A 61 8.30 16.88 4.58
CA ALA A 61 7.73 16.76 5.91
C ALA A 61 6.21 16.98 5.85
N GLY A 62 5.47 16.08 6.49
CA GLY A 62 4.00 16.10 6.48
C GLY A 62 3.38 15.22 5.39
N ASP A 63 4.13 14.77 4.39
CA ASP A 63 3.63 13.80 3.40
C ASP A 63 3.68 12.37 3.96
N LEU A 64 2.86 11.49 3.35
CA LEU A 64 3.03 10.04 3.46
C LEU A 64 4.01 9.57 2.39
N LEU A 65 4.69 8.46 2.68
CA LEU A 65 5.47 7.68 1.73
C LEU A 65 4.82 6.30 1.58
N LEU A 66 4.42 5.95 0.37
CA LEU A 66 3.98 4.61 0.00
C LEU A 66 5.14 3.90 -0.70
N ILE A 67 5.52 2.73 -0.18
CA ILE A 67 6.54 1.87 -0.78
C ILE A 67 5.86 0.57 -1.18
N ASP A 68 5.92 0.24 -2.47
CA ASP A 68 5.63 -1.09 -2.98
C ASP A 68 6.89 -1.70 -3.57
N ALA A 69 7.48 -2.65 -2.85
CA ALA A 69 8.76 -3.22 -3.24
C ALA A 69 9.02 -4.56 -2.56
N ALA A 70 9.55 -5.50 -3.32
CA ALA A 70 9.96 -6.77 -2.79
C ALA A 70 11.02 -7.43 -3.66
N CYS A 71 11.69 -8.44 -3.10
CA CYS A 71 12.73 -9.18 -3.78
C CYS A 71 12.21 -10.45 -4.44
N GLU A 72 12.93 -10.91 -5.46
CA GLU A 72 12.86 -12.29 -5.93
C GLU A 72 14.02 -13.10 -5.33
N LEU A 73 13.73 -14.32 -4.84
CA LEU A 73 14.75 -15.24 -4.35
C LEU A 73 14.52 -16.64 -4.90
N HIS A 74 15.51 -17.17 -5.64
CA HIS A 74 15.46 -18.49 -6.26
C HIS A 74 14.21 -18.72 -7.13
N GLY A 75 13.78 -17.68 -7.85
CA GLY A 75 12.61 -17.72 -8.72
C GLY A 75 11.26 -17.49 -8.03
N TYR A 76 11.23 -17.24 -6.72
CA TYR A 76 10.01 -16.90 -5.99
C TYR A 76 9.93 -15.41 -5.70
N ALA A 77 8.83 -14.77 -6.07
CA ALA A 77 8.56 -13.37 -5.73
C ALA A 77 8.01 -13.24 -4.30
N ALA A 78 8.49 -12.21 -3.60
CA ALA A 78 7.72 -11.56 -2.55
C ALA A 78 7.01 -10.33 -3.13
N ASP A 79 6.01 -9.82 -2.42
CA ASP A 79 5.28 -8.60 -2.78
C ASP A 79 4.78 -7.92 -1.49
N ILE A 80 5.22 -6.69 -1.24
CA ILE A 80 4.96 -5.97 0.02
C ILE A 80 4.80 -4.48 -0.23
N THR A 81 3.62 -3.96 0.12
CA THR A 81 3.36 -2.52 0.23
C THR A 81 3.33 -2.05 1.68
N ARG A 82 3.91 -0.88 2.00
CA ARG A 82 3.77 -0.17 3.28
C ARG A 82 3.65 1.33 3.06
N THR A 83 2.78 1.97 3.85
CA THR A 83 2.59 3.42 3.84
C THR A 83 2.83 3.99 5.23
N PHE A 84 3.61 5.07 5.33
CA PHE A 84 3.97 5.70 6.61
C PHE A 84 4.36 7.18 6.43
N PRO A 85 4.26 8.02 7.47
CA PRO A 85 4.58 9.45 7.39
C PRO A 85 6.10 9.67 7.24
N VAL A 86 6.48 10.58 6.32
CA VAL A 86 7.89 10.94 6.08
C VAL A 86 8.56 11.51 7.33
N ASN A 87 7.81 12.26 8.14
CA ASN A 87 8.30 12.86 9.40
C ASN A 87 8.09 11.95 10.62
N GLY A 88 7.67 10.70 10.44
CA GLY A 88 7.47 9.72 11.51
C GLY A 88 6.19 9.88 12.33
N THR A 89 5.34 10.89 12.07
CA THR A 89 4.07 11.11 12.81
C THR A 89 2.90 11.28 11.86
N PHE A 90 1.88 10.43 12.00
CA PHE A 90 0.64 10.58 11.23
C PHE A 90 -0.12 11.83 11.68
N SER A 91 -0.57 12.64 10.72
CA SER A 91 -1.64 13.60 10.99
C SER A 91 -2.96 12.88 11.29
N ALA A 92 -3.95 13.58 11.86
CA ALA A 92 -5.26 12.99 12.14
C ALA A 92 -5.90 12.41 10.86
N VAL A 93 -5.93 13.18 9.78
CA VAL A 93 -6.51 12.74 8.49
C VAL A 93 -5.76 11.55 7.90
N GLN A 94 -4.42 11.55 7.96
CA GLN A 94 -3.64 10.40 7.48
C GLN A 94 -3.92 9.15 8.31
N LYS A 95 -4.05 9.31 9.63
CA LYS A 95 -4.36 8.20 10.55
C LYS A 95 -5.74 7.62 10.27
N ASP A 96 -6.75 8.45 10.04
CA ASP A 96 -8.11 7.99 9.77
C ASP A 96 -8.16 7.10 8.51
N VAL A 97 -7.58 7.57 7.40
CA VAL A 97 -7.51 6.78 6.17
C VAL A 97 -6.64 5.52 6.35
N TYR A 98 -5.51 5.64 7.05
CA TYR A 98 -4.63 4.49 7.31
C TYR A 98 -5.35 3.40 8.12
N GLN A 99 -6.10 3.77 9.15
CA GLN A 99 -6.84 2.81 9.98
C GLN A 99 -7.97 2.13 9.19
N LEU A 100 -8.64 2.86 8.29
CA LEU A 100 -9.63 2.28 7.39
C LEU A 100 -9.00 1.21 6.48
N VAL A 101 -7.87 1.51 5.83
CA VAL A 101 -7.16 0.55 4.96
C VAL A 101 -6.65 -0.64 5.76
N LEU A 102 -6.13 -0.41 6.98
CA LEU A 102 -5.69 -1.49 7.86
C LEU A 102 -6.86 -2.41 8.27
N ALA A 103 -8.01 -1.85 8.61
CA ALA A 103 -9.20 -2.64 8.92
C ALA A 103 -9.66 -3.48 7.72
N ALA A 104 -9.67 -2.90 6.52
CA ALA A 104 -10.00 -3.63 5.29
C ALA A 104 -9.01 -4.76 4.99
N GLN A 105 -7.70 -4.53 5.19
CA GLN A 105 -6.67 -5.56 5.05
C GLN A 105 -6.89 -6.72 6.03
N LEU A 106 -7.16 -6.42 7.31
CA LEU A 106 -7.38 -7.44 8.33
C LEU A 106 -8.65 -8.26 8.03
N ALA A 107 -9.71 -7.63 7.55
CA ALA A 107 -10.92 -8.31 7.11
C ALA A 107 -10.66 -9.24 5.91
N ALA A 108 -9.88 -8.78 4.93
CA ALA A 108 -9.48 -9.62 3.79
C ALA A 108 -8.68 -10.85 4.23
N ILE A 109 -7.69 -10.67 5.10
CA ILE A 109 -6.87 -11.76 5.64
C ILE A 109 -7.75 -12.80 6.35
N ALA A 110 -8.70 -12.35 7.18
CA ALA A 110 -9.60 -13.24 7.90
C ALA A 110 -10.51 -14.08 6.98
N ALA A 111 -10.77 -13.62 5.75
CA ALA A 111 -11.59 -14.33 4.77
C ALA A 111 -10.81 -15.42 3.98
N VAL A 112 -9.47 -15.38 4.02
CA VAL A 112 -8.61 -16.37 3.34
C VAL A 112 -8.57 -17.67 4.15
N ARG A 113 -9.31 -18.68 3.69
CA ARG A 113 -9.33 -20.02 4.31
C ARG A 113 -9.66 -21.11 3.28
N PRO A 114 -9.29 -22.38 3.55
CA PRO A 114 -9.68 -23.50 2.69
C PRO A 114 -11.20 -23.55 2.46
N GLY A 115 -11.60 -23.77 1.20
CA GLY A 115 -13.01 -23.83 0.80
C GLY A 115 -13.68 -22.47 0.54
N SER A 116 -13.03 -21.34 0.85
CA SER A 116 -13.53 -20.01 0.45
C SER A 116 -13.36 -19.77 -1.05
N ASN A 117 -14.24 -18.94 -1.62
CA ASN A 117 -14.07 -18.40 -2.97
C ASN A 117 -12.85 -17.47 -3.02
N TRP A 118 -12.12 -17.48 -4.14
CA TRP A 118 -11.02 -16.54 -4.43
C TRP A 118 -11.41 -15.06 -4.21
N ASP A 119 -12.64 -14.67 -4.53
CA ASP A 119 -13.10 -13.28 -4.42
C ASP A 119 -13.52 -12.89 -2.98
N ALA A 120 -13.61 -13.84 -2.05
CA ALA A 120 -14.06 -13.57 -0.69
C ALA A 120 -13.23 -12.51 0.06
N PRO A 121 -11.89 -12.49 -0.01
CA PRO A 121 -11.09 -11.42 0.59
C PRO A 121 -11.38 -10.05 0.00
N HIS A 122 -11.65 -9.98 -1.30
CA HIS A 122 -11.99 -8.72 -1.96
C HIS A 122 -13.33 -8.17 -1.49
N GLN A 123 -14.35 -9.02 -1.41
CA GLN A 123 -15.67 -8.61 -0.91
C GLN A 123 -15.60 -8.18 0.56
N ALA A 124 -14.81 -8.86 1.39
CA ALA A 124 -14.59 -8.49 2.79
C ALA A 124 -13.91 -7.11 2.93
N ALA A 125 -12.83 -6.85 2.16
CA ALA A 125 -12.19 -5.54 2.13
C ALA A 125 -13.14 -4.45 1.62
N LEU A 126 -13.84 -4.71 0.51
CA LEU A 126 -14.72 -3.75 -0.13
C LEU A 126 -15.86 -3.31 0.79
N ARG A 127 -16.43 -4.24 1.57
CA ARG A 127 -17.46 -3.91 2.56
C ARG A 127 -16.96 -2.92 3.61
N VAL A 128 -15.79 -3.18 4.18
CA VAL A 128 -15.17 -2.28 5.18
C VAL A 128 -14.83 -0.92 4.57
N LEU A 129 -14.29 -0.91 3.35
CA LEU A 129 -13.99 0.34 2.63
C LEU A 129 -15.25 1.15 2.34
N ALA A 130 -16.34 0.51 1.90
CA ALA A 130 -17.59 1.19 1.62
C ALA A 130 -18.20 1.83 2.87
N GLU A 131 -18.17 1.14 4.01
CA GLU A 131 -18.57 1.68 5.31
C GLU A 131 -17.71 2.90 5.69
N GLY A 132 -16.39 2.76 5.65
CA GLY A 132 -15.49 3.86 5.98
C GLY A 132 -15.56 5.06 5.02
N PHE A 133 -15.83 4.84 3.73
CA PHE A 133 -16.02 5.94 2.78
C PHE A 133 -17.29 6.74 3.05
N VAL A 134 -18.36 6.10 3.53
CA VAL A 134 -19.57 6.81 3.99
C VAL A 134 -19.26 7.57 5.28
N ASP A 135 -18.62 6.94 6.27
CA ASP A 135 -18.28 7.57 7.55
C ASP A 135 -17.36 8.79 7.39
N LEU A 136 -16.41 8.72 6.45
CA LEU A 136 -15.50 9.81 6.11
C LEU A 136 -16.12 10.85 5.16
N ASN A 137 -17.39 10.72 4.79
CA ASN A 137 -18.11 11.58 3.83
C ASN A 137 -17.46 11.64 2.44
N LEU A 138 -16.73 10.60 2.03
CA LEU A 138 -16.15 10.45 0.70
C LEU A 138 -17.16 9.90 -0.31
N CYS A 139 -18.11 9.09 0.17
CA CYS A 139 -19.24 8.56 -0.58
C CYS A 139 -20.56 8.95 0.11
N GLN A 140 -21.67 8.88 -0.63
CA GLN A 140 -23.01 9.23 -0.15
C GLN A 140 -23.95 8.01 -0.25
N GLY A 141 -24.90 7.91 0.68
CA GLY A 141 -25.86 6.79 0.74
C GLY A 141 -25.42 5.66 1.68
N SER A 142 -26.02 4.49 1.53
CA SER A 142 -25.65 3.30 2.32
C SER A 142 -24.41 2.61 1.73
N PRO A 143 -23.65 1.85 2.54
CA PRO A 143 -22.52 1.06 2.03
C PRO A 143 -22.92 0.11 0.88
N ASP A 144 -24.12 -0.47 0.92
CA ASP A 144 -24.64 -1.32 -0.16
C ASP A 144 -24.85 -0.53 -1.46
N ALA A 145 -25.42 0.68 -1.36
CA ALA A 145 -25.58 1.56 -2.51
C ALA A 145 -24.23 2.01 -3.08
N VAL A 146 -23.23 2.26 -2.23
CA VAL A 146 -21.86 2.59 -2.66
C VAL A 146 -21.25 1.45 -3.47
N ILE A 147 -21.45 0.21 -3.05
CA ILE A 147 -20.97 -0.99 -3.75
C ILE A 147 -21.74 -1.18 -5.06
N GLU A 148 -23.08 -1.13 -5.04
CA GLU A 148 -23.94 -1.33 -6.21
C GLU A 148 -23.69 -0.30 -7.31
N THR A 149 -23.49 0.96 -6.94
CA THR A 149 -23.20 2.06 -7.88
C THR A 149 -21.73 2.15 -8.28
N GLU A 150 -20.86 1.33 -7.67
CA GLU A 150 -19.42 1.35 -7.82
C GLU A 150 -18.74 2.71 -7.56
N SER A 151 -19.41 3.60 -6.81
CA SER A 151 -18.90 4.94 -6.51
C SER A 151 -17.59 4.93 -5.72
N TYR A 152 -17.30 3.83 -5.01
CA TYR A 152 -16.02 3.57 -4.34
C TYR A 152 -14.82 3.54 -5.31
N LYS A 153 -15.03 3.23 -6.60
CA LYS A 153 -13.94 3.08 -7.58
C LYS A 153 -13.14 4.34 -7.83
N ARG A 154 -13.68 5.51 -7.46
CA ARG A 154 -12.94 6.78 -7.45
C ARG A 154 -11.73 6.74 -6.49
N PHE A 155 -11.82 5.97 -5.42
CA PHE A 155 -10.81 5.87 -4.36
C PHE A 155 -10.10 4.51 -4.33
N TYR A 156 -10.79 3.45 -4.78
CA TYR A 156 -10.28 2.08 -4.79
C TYR A 156 -10.61 1.38 -6.11
N MET A 157 -9.69 1.49 -7.08
CA MET A 157 -9.90 1.08 -8.48
C MET A 157 -9.26 -0.26 -8.86
N HIS A 158 -8.57 -0.92 -7.93
CA HIS A 158 -7.87 -2.19 -8.17
C HIS A 158 -8.46 -3.32 -7.30
N ARG A 159 -8.05 -4.57 -7.57
CA ARG A 159 -8.44 -5.74 -6.78
C ARG A 159 -7.59 -5.85 -5.51
N THR A 160 -8.06 -6.63 -4.54
CA THR A 160 -7.40 -6.79 -3.22
C THR A 160 -6.15 -7.65 -3.26
N GLY A 161 -6.01 -8.51 -4.27
CA GLY A 161 -4.83 -9.34 -4.44
C GLY A 161 -4.82 -10.09 -5.76
N HIS A 162 -3.75 -10.86 -5.94
CA HIS A 162 -3.46 -11.70 -7.08
C HIS A 162 -2.69 -12.94 -6.61
N TRP A 163 -2.53 -13.93 -7.48
CA TRP A 163 -1.63 -15.05 -7.22
C TRP A 163 -0.18 -14.55 -7.11
N LEU A 164 0.62 -15.23 -6.30
CA LEU A 164 2.03 -14.94 -6.08
C LEU A 164 2.82 -16.25 -6.18
N GLY A 165 4.01 -16.19 -6.74
CA GLY A 165 4.87 -17.35 -6.99
C GLY A 165 6.28 -16.95 -7.36
#